data_AF-A0A1H8FH57-F1
#
_entry.id   AF-A0A1H8FH57-F1
#
_cell.length_a   1.000
_cell.length_b   1.000
_cell.length_c   1.000
_cell.angle_alpha   90.00
_cell.angle_beta   90.00
_cell.angle_gamma   90.00
#
_symmetry.space_group_name_H-M   'P 1'
#
loop_
_entity.id
_entity.type
_entity.pdbx_description
1 polymer ?
#
loop_
_entity_poly.entity_id
_entity_poly.type
_entity_poly.pdbx_seq_one_letter_code
_entity_poly.pdbx_strand_id
1 'polypeptide(L)'
;MTFTATIVAQVQSTKPDALWAIATALSTKVEEQAGANAFIALPDGGRVEVEIPKFGESLPLTIDVVDARSQAAARASAQNILDLLEQSTGWQVDHLHD
;
A
#
# COMPACT_ATOMS: atom_id res chain seq x y z
N MET A 1 10.52 -17.00 3.62
CA MET A 1 9.42 -16.77 2.66
C MET A 1 8.63 -15.59 3.17
N THR A 2 8.33 -14.63 2.30
CA THR A 2 7.43 -13.51 2.58
C THR A 2 6.17 -13.71 1.76
N PHE A 3 5.04 -13.23 2.27
CA PHE A 3 3.74 -13.27 1.63
C PHE A 3 3.34 -11.86 1.26
N THR A 4 2.76 -11.67 0.08
CA THR A 4 2.37 -10.35 -0.42
C THR A 4 0.88 -10.36 -0.71
N ALA A 5 0.19 -9.27 -0.40
CA ALA A 5 -1.16 -9.00 -0.85
C ALA A 5 -1.16 -7.62 -1.54
N THR A 6 -1.75 -7.54 -2.72
CA THR A 6 -1.70 -6.32 -3.55
C THR A 6 -3.06 -5.66 -3.59
N ILE A 7 -3.12 -4.39 -3.20
CA ILE A 7 -4.32 -3.55 -3.31
C ILE A 7 -4.24 -2.78 -4.62
N VAL A 8 -5.31 -2.80 -5.40
CA VAL A 8 -5.41 -2.05 -6.64
C VAL A 8 -6.35 -0.86 -6.45
N ALA A 9 -5.83 0.37 -6.54
CA ALA A 9 -6.59 1.60 -6.36
C ALA A 9 -6.64 2.43 -7.65
N GLN A 10 -7.84 2.81 -8.09
CA GLN A 10 -8.09 3.64 -9.27
C GLN A 10 -7.86 5.12 -8.97
N VAL A 11 -6.63 5.48 -8.58
CA VAL A 11 -6.27 6.83 -8.18
C VAL A 11 -5.08 7.36 -8.98
N GLN A 12 -5.22 8.59 -9.45
CA GLN A 12 -4.16 9.32 -10.13
C GLN A 12 -3.32 10.07 -9.09
N SER A 13 -2.40 9.33 -8.45
CA SER A 13 -1.49 9.90 -7.45
C SER A 13 -0.04 9.53 -7.78
N THR A 14 0.90 10.27 -7.19
CA THR A 14 2.34 9.99 -7.31
C THR A 14 2.80 9.10 -6.16
N LYS A 15 3.93 8.41 -6.32
CA LYS A 15 4.43 7.44 -5.33
C LYS A 15 4.58 8.08 -3.95
N PRO A 16 5.22 9.27 -3.82
CA PRO A 16 5.33 9.92 -2.52
C PRO A 16 3.98 10.35 -1.96
N ASP A 17 3.07 10.86 -2.79
CA ASP A 17 1.74 11.32 -2.34
C ASP A 17 0.88 10.16 -1.82
N ALA A 18 0.88 9.04 -2.54
CA ALA A 18 0.22 7.82 -2.11
C ALA A 18 0.80 7.24 -0.82
N LEU A 19 2.13 7.17 -0.71
CA LEU A 19 2.80 6.75 0.53
C LEU A 19 2.47 7.68 1.70
N TRP A 20 2.41 8.98 1.48
CA TRP A 20 2.02 9.95 2.49
C TRP A 20 0.58 9.79 2.95
N ALA A 21 -0.35 9.55 2.01
CA ALA A 21 -1.75 9.29 2.32
C ALA A 21 -1.91 8.03 3.17
N ILE A 22 -1.24 6.93 2.79
CA ILE A 22 -1.26 5.66 3.54
C ILE A 22 -0.61 5.83 4.92
N ALA A 23 0.55 6.48 5.00
CA ALA A 23 1.23 6.72 6.27
C ALA A 23 0.38 7.58 7.21
N THR A 24 -0.30 8.60 6.68
CA THR A 24 -1.22 9.45 7.43
C THR A 24 -2.41 8.65 7.95
N ALA A 25 -3.04 7.83 7.10
CA ALA A 25 -4.15 6.96 7.49
C ALA A 25 -3.75 5.94 8.57
N LEU A 26 -2.53 5.42 8.48
CA LEU A 26 -1.95 4.50 9.45
C LEU A 26 -1.35 5.20 10.68
N SER A 27 -1.37 6.54 10.75
CA SER A 27 -0.71 7.34 11.80
C SER A 27 0.76 6.93 12.03
N THR A 28 1.46 6.65 10.94
CA THR A 28 2.85 6.19 10.90
C THR A 28 3.69 7.08 9.99
N LYS A 29 4.98 6.78 9.89
CA LYS A 29 5.91 7.46 8.98
C LYS A 29 6.30 6.54 7.83
N VAL A 30 6.58 7.16 6.68
CA VAL A 30 7.22 6.50 5.56
C VAL A 30 8.72 6.42 5.87
N GLU A 31 9.29 5.22 5.77
CA GLU A 31 10.73 4.98 5.84
C GLU A 31 11.34 5.12 4.43
N GLU A 32 12.61 5.49 4.35
CA GLU A 32 13.34 5.63 3.06
C GLU A 32 12.68 6.61 2.07
N GLN A 33 12.04 7.68 2.55
CA GLN A 33 11.28 8.67 1.73
C GLN A 33 12.03 9.25 0.52
N ALA A 34 13.36 9.29 0.56
CA ALA A 34 14.21 9.83 -0.51
C ALA A 34 14.66 8.77 -1.53
N GLY A 35 14.33 7.49 -1.33
CA GLY A 35 14.79 6.37 -2.15
C GLY A 35 13.68 5.76 -3.01
N ALA A 36 14.09 5.06 -4.08
CA ALA A 36 13.17 4.26 -4.89
C ALA A 36 12.45 3.16 -4.07
N ASN A 37 13.00 2.82 -2.90
CA ASN A 37 12.54 1.78 -1.99
C ASN A 37 11.72 2.32 -0.81
N ALA A 38 11.12 3.51 -0.91
CA ALA A 38 10.28 4.05 0.16
C ALA A 38 9.17 3.05 0.56
N PHE A 39 9.07 2.76 1.86
CA PHE A 39 8.15 1.77 2.41
C PHE A 39 7.59 2.24 3.76
N ILE A 40 6.48 1.63 4.20
CA ILE A 40 5.91 1.88 5.53
C ILE A 40 6.07 0.61 6.35
N ALA A 41 6.69 0.72 7.52
CA ALA A 41 6.80 -0.40 8.46
C ALA A 41 5.48 -0.59 9.20
N LEU A 42 4.95 -1.82 9.19
CA LEU A 42 3.80 -2.21 9.99
C LEU A 42 4.28 -2.70 11.37
N PRO A 43 3.51 -2.45 12.44
CA PRO A 43 3.88 -2.82 13.81
C PRO A 43 4.09 -4.33 13.98
N ASP A 44 3.47 -5.13 13.14
CA ASP A 44 3.54 -6.58 13.10
C ASP A 44 4.80 -7.16 12.42
N GLY A 45 5.71 -6.30 11.96
CA GLY A 45 6.89 -6.70 11.19
C GLY A 45 6.63 -6.89 9.69
N GLY A 46 5.42 -6.55 9.22
CA GLY A 46 5.13 -6.38 7.80
C GLY A 46 5.63 -5.04 7.26
N ARG A 47 5.57 -4.86 5.95
CA ARG A 47 5.85 -3.59 5.29
C ARG A 47 4.87 -3.34 4.15
N VAL A 48 4.63 -2.07 3.87
CA VAL A 48 3.80 -1.62 2.75
C VAL A 48 4.68 -0.90 1.76
N GLU A 49 4.59 -1.29 0.50
CA GLU A 49 5.30 -0.72 -0.62
C GLU A 49 4.28 -0.21 -1.63
N VAL A 50 4.53 0.94 -2.25
CA VAL A 50 3.68 1.46 -3.33
C VAL A 50 4.43 1.33 -4.64
N GLU A 51 3.80 0.65 -5.58
CA GLU A 51 4.25 0.55 -6.95
C GLU A 51 3.36 1.42 -7.84
N ILE A 52 4.01 2.26 -8.65
CA ILE A 52 3.32 3.11 -9.61
C ILE A 52 3.57 2.58 -11.00
N PRO A 53 2.52 2.46 -11.84
CA PRO A 53 2.68 2.01 -13.20
C PRO A 53 3.64 2.92 -13.96
N LYS A 54 4.39 2.31 -14.88
CA LYS A 54 5.36 3.04 -15.68
C LYS A 54 4.63 4.03 -16.60
N PHE A 55 5.27 5.15 -16.86
CA PHE A 55 4.74 6.24 -17.69
C PHE A 55 4.20 5.70 -19.03
N GLY A 56 2.90 5.89 -19.29
CA GLY A 56 2.24 5.53 -20.55
C GLY A 56 1.03 4.60 -20.40
N GLU A 57 0.84 4.00 -19.22
CA GLU A 57 -0.31 3.15 -18.94
C GLU A 57 -1.27 3.86 -17.97
N SER A 58 -2.56 3.98 -18.31
CA SER A 58 -3.62 4.41 -17.38
C SER A 58 -3.97 3.29 -16.39
N LEU A 59 -2.96 2.63 -15.85
CA LEU A 59 -3.15 1.56 -14.90
C LEU A 59 -3.40 2.14 -13.50
N PRO A 60 -4.20 1.44 -12.68
CA PRO A 60 -4.39 1.79 -11.28
C PRO A 60 -3.07 1.74 -10.49
N LEU A 61 -3.03 2.49 -9.40
CA LEU A 61 -1.95 2.44 -8.43
C LEU A 61 -2.01 1.11 -7.66
N THR A 62 -0.86 0.45 -7.47
CA THR A 62 -0.77 -0.80 -6.73
C THR A 62 -0.04 -0.60 -5.40
N ILE A 63 -0.59 -1.20 -4.34
CA ILE A 63 -0.03 -1.15 -2.99
C ILE A 63 0.25 -2.58 -2.56
N ASP A 64 1.52 -2.94 -2.44
CA ASP A 64 1.96 -4.26 -2.03
C ASP A 64 2.16 -4.29 -0.52
N VAL A 65 1.46 -5.18 0.15
CA VAL A 65 1.54 -5.39 1.59
C VAL A 65 2.24 -6.72 1.84
N VAL A 66 3.45 -6.65 2.36
CA VAL A 66 4.33 -7.79 2.58
C VAL A 66 4.34 -8.16 4.06
N ASP A 67 4.10 -9.43 4.37
CA ASP A 67 4.15 -9.99 5.72
C ASP A 67 4.98 -11.28 5.75
N ALA A 68 5.80 -11.47 6.78
CA ALA A 68 6.66 -12.66 6.91
C ALA A 68 5.96 -13.85 7.61
N ARG A 69 4.77 -13.63 8.20
CA ARG A 69 4.07 -14.61 9.04
C ARG A 69 3.19 -15.55 8.22
N SER A 70 2.30 -15.01 7.40
CA SER A 70 1.38 -15.79 6.55
C SER A 70 0.70 -14.94 5.48
N GLN A 71 0.15 -15.58 4.46
CA GLN A 71 -0.66 -14.91 3.43
C GLN A 71 -1.96 -14.33 4.00
N ALA A 72 -2.58 -15.02 4.96
CA ALA A 72 -3.74 -14.49 5.68
C ALA A 72 -3.42 -13.21 6.46
N ALA A 73 -2.20 -13.10 7.03
CA ALA A 73 -1.75 -11.89 7.71
C ALA A 73 -1.52 -10.74 6.73
N ALA A 74 -0.83 -10.98 5.61
CA ALA A 74 -0.66 -9.99 4.55
C ALA A 74 -2.01 -9.46 4.04
N ARG A 75 -2.95 -10.39 3.78
CA ARG A 75 -4.33 -10.08 3.36
C ARG A 75 -5.11 -9.28 4.41
N ALA A 76 -5.01 -9.63 5.70
CA ALA A 76 -5.69 -8.90 6.77
C ALA A 76 -5.13 -7.47 6.91
N SER A 77 -3.81 -7.30 6.85
CA SER A 77 -3.18 -5.98 6.86
C SER A 77 -3.57 -5.15 5.64
N ALA A 78 -3.59 -5.77 4.46
CA ALA A 78 -4.00 -5.09 3.23
C ALA A 78 -5.47 -4.68 3.24
N GLN A 79 -6.35 -5.55 3.75
CA GLN A 79 -7.76 -5.22 3.94
C GLN A 79 -7.93 -4.04 4.90
N ASN A 80 -7.23 -4.04 6.04
CA ASN A 80 -7.28 -2.92 6.98
C ASN A 80 -6.80 -1.60 6.36
N ILE A 81 -5.74 -1.64 5.53
CA ILE A 81 -5.26 -0.46 4.80
C ILE A 81 -6.31 0.00 3.78
N LEU A 82 -6.93 -0.92 3.05
CA LEU A 82 -8.00 -0.62 2.10
C LEU A 82 -9.16 0.10 2.79
N ASP A 83 -9.70 -0.48 3.87
CA ASP A 83 -10.80 0.11 4.64
C ASP A 83 -10.42 1.51 5.19
N LEU A 84 -9.18 1.70 5.63
CA LEU A 84 -8.68 2.99 6.12
C LEU A 84 -8.58 4.03 5.01
N LEU A 85 -8.10 3.64 3.82
CA LEU A 85 -7.98 4.53 2.67
C LEU A 85 -9.36 4.95 2.16
N GLU A 86 -10.28 4.01 1.99
CA GLU A 86 -11.65 4.32 1.58
C GLU A 86 -12.32 5.34 2.52
N GLN A 87 -12.12 5.18 3.83
CA GLN A 87 -12.67 6.09 4.85
C GLN A 87 -11.95 7.45 4.93
N SER A 88 -10.62 7.47 4.75
CA SER A 88 -9.81 8.67 5.01
C SER A 88 -9.61 9.54 3.78
N THR A 89 -9.51 8.94 2.60
CA THR A 89 -9.14 9.63 1.35
C THR A 89 -10.22 9.54 0.27
N GLY A 90 -11.24 8.71 0.46
CA GLY A 90 -12.30 8.48 -0.53
C GLY A 90 -11.79 7.80 -1.81
N TRP A 91 -10.66 7.09 -1.72
CA TRP A 91 -10.07 6.40 -2.87
C TRP A 91 -11.01 5.32 -3.39
N GLN A 92 -11.13 5.22 -4.71
CA GLN A 92 -11.84 4.13 -5.37
C GLN A 92 -10.90 2.92 -5.41
N VAL A 93 -11.04 2.02 -4.44
CA VAL A 93 -10.27 0.78 -4.41
C VAL A 93 -11.05 -0.30 -5.16
N ASP A 94 -10.38 -1.01 -6.06
CA ASP A 94 -11.03 -1.93 -7.01
C ASP A 94 -11.13 -3.35 -6.42
N HIS A 95 -9.99 -3.91 -5.98
CA HIS A 95 -9.94 -5.23 -5.35
C HIS A 95 -8.60 -5.50 -4.65
N LEU A 96 -8.60 -6.52 -3.79
CA LEU A 96 -7.41 -7.11 -3.19
C LEU A 96 -7.00 -8.37 -3.95
N HIS A 97 -5.78 -8.38 -4.49
CA HIS A 97 -5.12 -9.53 -5.10
C HIS A 97 -4.22 -10.27 -4.09
N ASP A 98 -4.12 -11.59 -4.24
CA ASP A 98 -3.38 -12.51 -3.37
C ASP A 98 -2.13 -13.06 -4.06
#